data_AF-A0A0N9ZIH3-F1
#
_entry.id   AF-A0A0N9ZIH3-F1
#
_cell.length_a   1.000
_cell.length_b   1.000
_cell.length_c   1.000
_cell.angle_alpha   90.00
_cell.angle_beta   90.00
_cell.angle_gamma   90.00
#
_symmetry.space_group_name_H-M   'P 1'
#
loop_
_entity.id
_entity.type
_entity.pdbx_description
1 polymer ?
#
loop_
_entity_poly.entity_id
_entity_poly.type
_entity_poly.pdbx_seq_one_letter_code
_entity_poly.pdbx_strand_id
1 'polypeptide(L)'
;MSMDQHAGVSPPEAVDEAHGRVHTLQAANAPSRDTPPSAAAPTTPTPTAKAPPKAANAAPLHGDDLFNNGAVDDGFGDGPFPGAAASEKPQPARRAARAHGGVATELGQDTAPQTGDVTPADEMSIDAEIDAIRREGLTGRQLRMARRVASKHGLAPTSDFDAIRLLRKQGIDPFQKGSVLDLVDSGKPTEGGAGLPARRDPQLPKTVDQPQLPSAAILERIAREEDISTIQRDIAKRRRRKMLLLVARLAAFVALPTVFAGYYFYNIATPMYATNSSLVIKQASSPASGGGLGSMLQGSPLGTSLEAVTVQDYLLSKDAMLRLDADVGFKDHFSSQTVDPIQRLPENPSNEEAYKVYKDRVMIGYDPTEGILKMEVVAADPQIATQFAKALITYAEERMDQLTQRIRDDQMSGARESLDDAEAKMRKAQEDVVELQEKMGIISPDAETSALMGQINGFETQLQQKRLQLQQLLDNTRPNQARVEGVEGDIGRLEVLIGNLRNDMTEAQRPAGSLARITAQLRMAEVELQTRQAMVQQSLMNLESARTEVNRQISYLSTGVSPVAPEDPSYPRKFENTLLSLLVLSGLYLLASLTAAVLREQVSA
;
A
#
# COMPACT_ATOMS: atom_id res chain seq x y z
N MET A 1 34.52 -52.97 -41.38
CA MET A 1 35.83 -52.34 -41.08
C MET A 1 35.56 -51.22 -40.11
N SER A 2 35.91 -51.22 -38.83
CA SER A 2 36.57 -52.15 -37.89
C SER A 2 36.10 -51.68 -36.49
N MET A 3 35.56 -52.53 -35.61
CA MET A 3 36.26 -53.38 -34.63
C MET A 3 37.13 -52.60 -33.61
N ASP A 4 36.68 -52.57 -32.35
CA ASP A 4 37.38 -53.02 -31.12
C ASP A 4 36.44 -52.77 -29.92
N GLN A 5 35.96 -53.71 -29.10
CA GLN A 5 36.48 -54.88 -28.35
C GLN A 5 37.41 -54.57 -27.17
N HIS A 6 36.88 -54.76 -25.95
CA HIS A 6 37.48 -55.44 -24.77
C HIS A 6 36.38 -55.44 -23.67
N ALA A 7 35.80 -56.52 -23.13
CA ALA A 7 36.23 -57.84 -22.63
C ALA A 7 36.99 -57.80 -21.27
N GLY A 8 36.44 -58.49 -20.26
CA GLY A 8 37.08 -58.81 -18.97
C GLY A 8 36.10 -58.76 -17.77
N VAL A 9 35.30 -59.79 -17.46
CA VAL A 9 35.60 -61.04 -16.70
C VAL A 9 35.58 -60.84 -15.17
N SER A 10 34.77 -61.67 -14.51
CA SER A 10 34.42 -61.75 -13.07
C SER A 10 35.40 -62.65 -12.24
N PRO A 11 35.02 -63.14 -11.03
CA PRO A 11 35.63 -62.95 -9.70
C PRO A 11 36.58 -64.11 -9.25
N PRO A 12 37.06 -64.15 -7.98
CA PRO A 12 36.48 -65.05 -6.93
C PRO A 12 36.56 -64.43 -5.49
N GLU A 13 35.69 -64.74 -4.52
CA GLU A 13 35.49 -65.93 -3.65
C GLU A 13 36.46 -66.09 -2.45
N ALA A 14 35.90 -66.59 -1.33
CA ALA A 14 36.50 -67.11 -0.08
C ALA A 14 36.72 -66.08 1.07
N VAL A 15 36.29 -66.21 2.35
CA VAL A 15 35.82 -67.25 3.32
C VAL A 15 36.67 -67.04 4.61
N ASP A 16 36.01 -66.80 5.76
CA ASP A 16 36.29 -67.33 7.12
C ASP A 16 35.35 -66.61 8.11
N GLU A 17 34.33 -67.23 8.75
CA GLU A 17 34.39 -68.06 9.98
C GLU A 17 35.14 -67.38 11.16
N ALA A 18 34.72 -67.38 12.43
CA ALA A 18 33.58 -67.91 13.17
C ALA A 18 33.72 -67.44 14.65
N HIS A 19 32.72 -67.79 15.49
CA HIS A 19 32.66 -67.76 16.98
C HIS A 19 32.06 -66.48 17.60
N GLY A 20 31.03 -66.50 18.47
CA GLY A 20 30.29 -67.60 19.10
C GLY A 20 30.02 -67.31 20.58
N ARG A 21 28.78 -67.61 21.03
CA ARG A 21 28.21 -67.66 22.41
C ARG A 21 27.56 -66.37 22.96
N VAL A 22 26.23 -66.28 23.14
CA VAL A 22 25.22 -67.08 23.91
C VAL A 22 25.22 -66.73 25.40
N HIS A 23 24.13 -66.09 25.85
CA HIS A 23 23.41 -66.45 27.07
C HIS A 23 21.90 -66.19 26.86
N THR A 24 21.14 -67.27 27.02
CA THR A 24 19.68 -67.40 27.06
C THR A 24 19.18 -67.46 28.51
N LEU A 25 17.84 -67.58 28.65
CA LEU A 25 17.01 -67.99 29.80
C LEU A 25 16.30 -66.81 30.50
N GLN A 26 15.00 -66.80 30.82
CA GLN A 26 13.92 -67.80 30.69
C GLN A 26 12.55 -67.13 30.95
N ALA A 27 11.52 -67.65 30.28
CA ALA A 27 10.07 -67.49 30.44
C ALA A 27 9.42 -67.64 31.84
N ALA A 28 8.21 -67.05 31.99
CA ALA A 28 6.98 -67.66 32.57
C ALA A 28 5.77 -66.72 32.28
N ASN A 29 4.75 -67.08 31.48
CA ASN A 29 3.61 -68.01 31.61
C ASN A 29 2.36 -67.42 32.34
N ALA A 30 1.19 -67.58 31.70
CA ALA A 30 -0.16 -67.00 31.96
C ALA A 30 -0.96 -67.76 33.06
N PRO A 31 -2.33 -67.75 33.24
CA PRO A 31 -3.44 -66.97 32.63
C PRO A 31 -4.69 -66.60 33.56
N SER A 32 -5.60 -65.77 33.01
CA SER A 32 -7.11 -65.80 33.01
C SER A 32 -8.06 -65.76 34.25
N ARG A 33 -9.05 -64.83 34.11
CA ARG A 33 -10.53 -64.89 34.34
C ARG A 33 -11.14 -64.69 35.76
N ASP A 34 -11.96 -63.63 35.91
CA ASP A 34 -13.44 -63.71 35.97
C ASP A 34 -14.14 -62.32 36.03
N THR A 35 -15.35 -62.26 35.46
CA THR A 35 -16.29 -61.14 35.18
C THR A 35 -17.57 -61.26 36.08
N PRO A 36 -18.69 -60.49 35.93
CA PRO A 36 -19.00 -59.03 36.02
C PRO A 36 -20.30 -58.85 36.91
N PRO A 37 -21.38 -58.05 36.63
CA PRO A 37 -21.59 -56.71 36.02
C PRO A 37 -22.54 -55.76 36.84
N SER A 38 -22.68 -54.49 36.44
CA SER A 38 -23.91 -53.66 36.59
C SER A 38 -23.77 -52.39 35.72
N ALA A 39 -24.37 -52.30 34.52
CA ALA A 39 -25.75 -51.93 34.16
C ALA A 39 -26.12 -50.44 34.38
N ALA A 40 -26.23 -49.68 33.27
CA ALA A 40 -27.38 -48.83 32.87
C ALA A 40 -26.96 -47.58 32.06
N ALA A 41 -27.58 -47.42 30.89
CA ALA A 41 -27.63 -46.20 30.08
C ALA A 41 -29.05 -45.55 30.22
N PRO A 42 -29.46 -44.60 29.35
CA PRO A 42 -29.47 -43.14 29.54
C PRO A 42 -30.88 -42.55 29.71
N THR A 43 -31.01 -41.32 30.23
CA THR A 43 -32.29 -40.57 30.19
C THR A 43 -32.11 -39.06 30.00
N THR A 44 -32.88 -38.54 29.04
CA THR A 44 -33.26 -37.14 28.78
C THR A 44 -33.98 -36.49 29.97
N PRO A 45 -34.04 -35.14 30.04
CA PRO A 45 -35.38 -34.52 29.99
C PRO A 45 -35.47 -33.12 29.33
N THR A 46 -36.56 -32.93 28.57
CA THR A 46 -37.27 -31.67 28.24
C THR A 46 -38.77 -32.03 28.42
N PRO A 47 -39.71 -31.22 28.99
CA PRO A 47 -40.15 -29.89 28.49
C PRO A 47 -40.71 -28.89 29.56
N THR A 48 -40.87 -27.59 29.27
CA THR A 48 -42.15 -26.89 28.93
C THR A 48 -41.84 -25.37 28.82
N ALA A 49 -42.10 -24.66 27.71
CA ALA A 49 -43.35 -24.10 27.15
C ALA A 49 -43.69 -22.66 27.61
N LYS A 50 -43.63 -21.66 26.69
CA LYS A 50 -44.71 -20.67 26.44
C LYS A 50 -44.48 -19.84 25.15
N ALA A 51 -45.43 -19.91 24.21
CA ALA A 51 -45.71 -18.94 23.12
C ALA A 51 -46.97 -18.12 23.49
N PRO A 52 -47.40 -17.05 22.77
CA PRO A 52 -48.12 -17.14 21.46
C PRO A 52 -48.07 -15.83 20.59
N PRO A 53 -48.98 -15.54 19.62
CA PRO A 53 -49.65 -16.31 18.54
C PRO A 53 -49.34 -15.71 17.11
N LYS A 54 -49.38 -16.40 15.95
CA LYS A 54 -50.40 -17.15 15.15
C LYS A 54 -51.33 -16.30 14.26
N ALA A 55 -51.14 -16.37 12.93
CA ALA A 55 -52.16 -16.35 11.84
C ALA A 55 -51.45 -16.85 10.55
N ALA A 56 -51.69 -18.05 9.99
CA ALA A 56 -52.86 -18.58 9.26
C ALA A 56 -52.99 -18.10 7.80
N ASN A 57 -52.50 -18.88 6.83
CA ASN A 57 -53.29 -19.63 5.83
C ASN A 57 -52.43 -20.16 4.67
N ALA A 58 -52.84 -21.31 4.14
CA ALA A 58 -52.17 -22.07 3.09
C ALA A 58 -53.03 -22.19 1.81
N ALA A 59 -52.31 -22.31 0.69
CA ALA A 59 -52.64 -22.92 -0.62
C ALA A 59 -53.45 -22.11 -1.66
N PRO A 60 -53.35 -22.42 -2.99
CA PRO A 60 -52.39 -23.27 -3.72
C PRO A 60 -51.68 -22.57 -4.91
N LEU A 61 -50.70 -23.28 -5.50
CA LEU A 61 -50.00 -22.91 -6.74
C LEU A 61 -50.93 -22.92 -7.96
N HIS A 62 -50.90 -21.85 -8.75
CA HIS A 62 -51.33 -21.83 -10.14
C HIS A 62 -50.16 -21.41 -11.02
N GLY A 63 -49.91 -22.21 -12.05
CA GLY A 63 -49.04 -21.86 -13.16
C GLY A 63 -49.78 -20.87 -14.04
N ASP A 64 -49.08 -19.78 -14.34
CA ASP A 64 -49.18 -18.91 -15.52
C ASP A 64 -48.57 -17.57 -15.11
N ASP A 65 -47.23 -17.47 -15.13
CA ASP A 65 -46.52 -16.17 -15.12
C ASP A 65 -45.02 -16.36 -15.46
N LEU A 66 -44.75 -17.13 -16.53
CA LEU A 66 -43.38 -17.33 -17.04
C LEU A 66 -42.88 -16.19 -17.94
N PHE A 67 -43.65 -15.12 -18.15
CA PHE A 67 -43.21 -13.96 -18.93
C PHE A 67 -43.88 -12.68 -18.44
N ASN A 68 -43.34 -12.06 -17.39
CA ASN A 68 -43.61 -10.66 -17.13
C ASN A 68 -42.33 -9.93 -16.66
N ASN A 69 -41.75 -9.16 -17.57
CA ASN A 69 -40.66 -8.23 -17.29
C ASN A 69 -41.23 -7.01 -16.55
N GLY A 70 -41.14 -7.01 -15.22
CA GLY A 70 -41.46 -5.88 -14.36
C GLY A 70 -40.30 -5.59 -13.42
N ALA A 71 -39.68 -4.43 -13.63
CA ALA A 71 -38.74 -3.69 -12.78
C ALA A 71 -38.14 -4.43 -11.56
N VAL A 72 -36.86 -4.77 -11.66
CA VAL A 72 -36.05 -5.18 -10.50
C VAL A 72 -35.63 -3.92 -9.75
N ASP A 73 -36.20 -3.76 -8.56
CA ASP A 73 -35.83 -2.86 -7.48
C ASP A 73 -34.34 -3.08 -7.12
N ASP A 74 -33.49 -2.07 -7.32
CA ASP A 74 -32.04 -2.13 -7.12
C ASP A 74 -31.60 -1.77 -5.69
N GLY A 75 -32.53 -1.75 -4.74
CA GLY A 75 -32.20 -1.68 -3.32
C GLY A 75 -31.64 -0.32 -2.87
N PHE A 76 -31.79 0.72 -3.68
CA PHE A 76 -31.57 2.11 -3.29
C PHE A 76 -32.90 2.86 -3.32
N GLY A 77 -33.52 3.02 -2.16
CA GLY A 77 -34.74 3.83 -2.02
C GLY A 77 -34.52 5.31 -2.38
N ASP A 78 -35.63 6.01 -2.66
CA ASP A 78 -35.72 7.43 -3.06
C ASP A 78 -35.24 8.43 -1.96
N GLY A 79 -33.94 8.44 -1.69
CA GLY A 79 -33.28 9.43 -0.83
C GLY A 79 -32.42 10.41 -1.64
N PRO A 80 -32.57 11.73 -1.51
CA PRO A 80 -31.76 12.69 -2.26
C PRO A 80 -30.33 12.81 -1.70
N PHE A 81 -29.33 12.67 -2.57
CA PHE A 81 -27.91 12.90 -2.26
C PHE A 81 -27.60 14.40 -2.07
N PRO A 82 -26.88 14.81 -1.02
CA PRO A 82 -26.39 16.18 -0.88
C PRO A 82 -24.93 16.26 -1.37
N GLY A 83 -24.63 17.13 -2.35
CA GLY A 83 -23.24 17.38 -2.70
C GLY A 83 -22.96 18.16 -3.98
N ALA A 84 -23.53 19.36 -4.14
CA ALA A 84 -22.97 20.35 -5.05
C ALA A 84 -23.48 21.77 -4.73
N ALA A 85 -22.85 22.45 -3.76
CA ALA A 85 -22.81 23.92 -3.73
C ALA A 85 -21.71 24.43 -2.78
N ALA A 86 -20.99 25.44 -3.28
CA ALA A 86 -20.14 26.40 -2.58
C ALA A 86 -18.78 25.92 -2.06
N SER A 87 -17.68 26.39 -2.66
CA SER A 87 -17.13 27.71 -2.32
C SER A 87 -15.83 28.02 -3.08
N GLU A 88 -15.87 29.12 -3.82
CA GLU A 88 -14.75 29.86 -4.38
C GLU A 88 -14.02 30.65 -3.27
N LYS A 89 -12.69 30.53 -3.20
CA LYS A 89 -11.71 31.64 -3.02
C LYS A 89 -10.27 31.09 -2.86
N PRO A 90 -9.26 31.66 -3.56
CA PRO A 90 -7.87 31.22 -3.45
C PRO A 90 -6.97 32.21 -2.70
N GLN A 91 -5.95 31.70 -2.00
CA GLN A 91 -4.73 32.44 -1.59
C GLN A 91 -3.60 31.47 -1.17
N PRO A 92 -2.32 31.89 -1.12
CA PRO A 92 -1.39 31.66 -2.23
C PRO A 92 -0.18 30.77 -1.85
N ALA A 93 0.40 30.11 -2.86
CA ALA A 93 1.61 29.32 -2.73
C ALA A 93 2.89 30.19 -2.75
N ARG A 94 3.79 29.89 -1.82
CA ARG A 94 5.17 30.39 -1.76
C ARG A 94 6.07 29.66 -2.77
N ARG A 95 7.01 30.43 -3.33
CA ARG A 95 8.09 30.03 -4.25
C ARG A 95 9.15 29.15 -3.59
N ALA A 96 9.66 28.18 -4.34
CA ALA A 96 11.07 27.74 -4.40
C ALA A 96 11.30 27.16 -5.82
N ALA A 97 12.03 27.85 -6.71
CA ALA A 97 13.47 27.79 -6.92
C ALA A 97 13.93 26.59 -7.79
N ARG A 98 14.31 26.85 -9.06
CA ARG A 98 15.70 26.77 -9.58
C ARG A 98 15.78 26.70 -11.12
N ALA A 99 16.88 27.27 -11.62
CA ALA A 99 17.73 26.81 -12.73
C ALA A 99 17.38 27.15 -14.21
N HIS A 100 18.32 27.92 -14.77
CA HIS A 100 18.95 27.86 -16.10
C HIS A 100 18.16 28.14 -17.39
N GLY A 101 18.65 29.17 -18.12
CA GLY A 101 19.18 28.96 -19.47
C GLY A 101 18.35 29.47 -20.64
N GLY A 102 18.77 30.62 -21.19
CA GLY A 102 19.01 30.75 -22.63
C GLY A 102 17.85 31.07 -23.59
N VAL A 103 18.14 32.09 -24.39
CA VAL A 103 17.72 32.33 -25.80
C VAL A 103 16.40 33.06 -26.04
N ALA A 104 16.55 34.20 -26.73
CA ALA A 104 15.53 35.12 -27.20
C ALA A 104 14.70 34.56 -28.37
N THR A 105 13.46 35.03 -28.55
CA THR A 105 12.87 35.54 -29.80
C THR A 105 11.50 36.17 -29.50
N GLU A 106 11.23 37.29 -30.16
CA GLU A 106 10.11 38.24 -30.04
C GLU A 106 8.72 37.68 -30.43
N LEU A 107 7.64 38.33 -29.96
CA LEU A 107 6.54 38.91 -30.78
C LEU A 107 5.39 39.52 -29.92
N GLY A 108 5.05 40.79 -30.21
CA GLY A 108 3.72 41.46 -30.16
C GLY A 108 3.07 41.77 -28.79
N GLN A 109 3.10 43.02 -28.29
CA GLN A 109 2.10 44.11 -28.48
C GLN A 109 0.72 43.79 -27.84
N ASP A 110 0.12 44.56 -26.92
CA ASP A 110 0.00 46.02 -26.85
C ASP A 110 -0.14 46.56 -25.40
N THR A 111 0.44 47.73 -25.17
CA THR A 111 0.00 48.71 -24.17
C THR A 111 -0.07 50.08 -24.82
N ALA A 112 -1.07 50.89 -24.49
CA ALA A 112 -1.00 52.34 -24.62
C ALA A 112 -2.08 53.04 -23.77
N PRO A 113 -1.94 54.33 -23.41
CA PRO A 113 -0.69 55.05 -23.06
C PRO A 113 -0.88 56.05 -21.90
N GLN A 114 0.20 56.53 -21.26
CA GLN A 114 0.34 57.96 -20.92
C GLN A 114 1.82 58.40 -20.99
N THR A 115 2.00 59.59 -21.56
CA THR A 115 3.14 60.22 -22.21
C THR A 115 4.21 60.80 -21.28
N GLY A 116 5.47 60.64 -21.67
CA GLY A 116 6.61 61.49 -21.29
C GLY A 116 7.78 61.19 -22.22
N ASP A 117 8.05 62.09 -23.18
CA ASP A 117 9.14 61.95 -24.17
C ASP A 117 10.51 61.90 -23.49
N VAL A 118 11.18 60.75 -23.52
CA VAL A 118 12.62 60.63 -23.29
C VAL A 118 13.17 59.64 -24.32
N THR A 119 14.20 60.04 -25.06
CA THR A 119 14.75 59.29 -26.20
C THR A 119 15.52 58.05 -25.71
N PRO A 120 15.34 56.85 -26.31
CA PRO A 120 15.97 55.59 -25.83
C PRO A 120 17.50 55.61 -25.79
N ALA A 121 18.14 56.48 -26.59
CA ALA A 121 19.58 56.64 -26.64
C ALA A 121 20.16 57.27 -25.35
N ASP A 122 19.37 58.07 -24.63
CA ASP A 122 19.84 58.79 -23.45
C ASP A 122 19.85 57.87 -22.21
N GLU A 123 18.86 57.00 -22.04
CA GLU A 123 18.82 56.01 -20.93
C GLU A 123 19.99 55.02 -20.99
N MET A 124 20.32 54.50 -22.18
CA MET A 124 21.46 53.60 -22.35
C MET A 124 22.81 54.27 -22.01
N SER A 125 22.91 55.60 -22.18
CA SER A 125 24.10 56.37 -21.81
C SER A 125 24.20 56.58 -20.30
N ILE A 126 23.05 56.79 -19.63
CA ILE A 126 22.97 57.01 -18.19
C ILE A 126 23.37 55.74 -17.43
N ASP A 127 22.88 54.58 -17.85
CA ASP A 127 23.22 53.31 -17.23
C ASP A 127 24.71 52.96 -17.41
N ALA A 128 25.28 53.27 -18.58
CA ALA A 128 26.71 53.11 -18.82
C ALA A 128 27.58 54.02 -17.94
N GLU A 129 27.16 55.28 -17.72
CA GLU A 129 27.82 56.21 -16.79
C GLU A 129 27.75 55.70 -15.34
N ILE A 130 26.59 55.19 -14.90
CA ILE A 130 26.40 54.66 -13.54
C ILE A 130 27.26 53.41 -13.32
N ASP A 131 27.34 52.52 -14.30
CA ASP A 131 28.19 51.33 -14.23
C ASP A 131 29.68 51.67 -14.23
N ALA A 132 30.11 52.72 -14.93
CA ALA A 132 31.48 53.23 -14.84
C ALA A 132 31.81 53.70 -13.41
N ILE A 133 30.91 54.46 -12.78
CA ILE A 133 31.09 54.92 -11.38
C ILE A 133 31.08 53.73 -10.40
N ARG A 134 30.27 52.69 -10.66
CA ARG A 134 30.25 51.47 -9.85
C ARG A 134 31.61 50.75 -9.86
N ARG A 135 32.31 50.74 -11.00
CA ARG A 135 33.63 50.11 -11.14
C ARG A 135 34.75 50.87 -10.40
N GLU A 136 34.52 52.11 -9.98
CA GLU A 136 35.50 52.90 -9.21
C GLU A 136 35.65 52.43 -7.75
N GLY A 137 34.80 51.52 -7.27
CA GLY A 137 34.98 50.87 -5.96
C GLY A 137 34.77 51.80 -4.75
N LEU A 138 33.86 52.76 -4.86
CA LEU A 138 33.56 53.75 -3.83
C LEU A 138 33.00 53.10 -2.55
N THR A 139 33.47 53.56 -1.39
CA THR A 139 33.00 53.06 -0.09
C THR A 139 31.60 53.56 0.24
N GLY A 140 30.82 52.79 1.01
CA GLY A 140 29.46 53.20 1.41
C GLY A 140 29.39 54.52 2.20
N ARG A 141 30.49 54.97 2.82
CA ARG A 141 30.59 56.29 3.45
C ARG A 141 30.66 57.42 2.41
N GLN A 142 31.43 57.23 1.35
CA GLN A 142 31.58 58.19 0.26
C GLN A 142 30.26 58.39 -0.51
N LEU A 143 29.53 57.29 -0.76
CA LEU A 143 28.21 57.33 -1.40
C LEU A 143 27.19 58.18 -0.63
N ARG A 144 27.09 57.98 0.69
CA ARG A 144 26.20 58.78 1.54
C ARG A 144 26.60 60.25 1.61
N MET A 145 27.90 60.55 1.56
CA MET A 145 28.39 61.92 1.53
C MET A 145 28.02 62.60 0.21
N ALA A 146 28.23 61.93 -0.92
CA ALA A 146 27.84 62.42 -2.23
C ALA A 146 26.34 62.69 -2.33
N ARG A 147 25.47 61.80 -1.81
CA ARG A 147 24.01 62.05 -1.75
C ARG A 147 23.69 63.32 -0.95
N ARG A 148 24.35 63.52 0.19
CA ARG A 148 24.14 64.71 1.03
C ARG A 148 24.58 65.99 0.30
N VAL A 149 25.73 65.96 -0.37
CA VAL A 149 26.23 67.09 -1.17
C VAL A 149 25.28 67.38 -2.33
N ALA A 150 24.82 66.35 -3.06
CA ALA A 150 23.83 66.49 -4.13
C ALA A 150 22.53 67.14 -3.62
N SER A 151 21.99 66.70 -2.48
CA SER A 151 20.79 67.30 -1.88
C SER A 151 20.97 68.77 -1.48
N LYS A 152 22.17 69.17 -1.06
CA LYS A 152 22.49 70.58 -0.74
C LYS A 152 22.56 71.45 -1.99
N HIS A 153 23.01 70.89 -3.12
CA HIS A 153 22.99 71.56 -4.41
C HIS A 153 21.63 71.48 -5.13
N GLY A 154 20.57 71.06 -4.41
CA GLY A 154 19.21 70.99 -4.94
C GLY A 154 18.99 69.88 -5.98
N LEU A 155 19.93 68.93 -6.09
CA LEU A 155 19.80 67.78 -6.98
C LEU A 155 18.96 66.70 -6.29
N ALA A 156 18.05 66.08 -7.03
CA ALA A 156 17.20 64.99 -6.56
C ALA A 156 17.63 63.65 -7.19
N PRO A 157 18.70 63.01 -6.68
CA PRO A 157 19.22 61.77 -7.27
C PRO A 157 18.33 60.57 -6.95
N THR A 158 18.15 59.69 -7.94
CA THR A 158 17.35 58.46 -7.79
C THR A 158 18.13 57.36 -7.07
N SER A 159 19.47 57.44 -7.08
CA SER A 159 20.39 56.46 -6.47
C SER A 159 21.67 57.14 -5.96
N ASP A 160 22.41 56.46 -5.07
CA ASP A 160 23.70 56.96 -4.54
C ASP A 160 24.76 57.21 -5.64
N PHE A 161 24.79 56.35 -6.65
CA PHE A 161 25.70 56.51 -7.79
C PHE A 161 25.23 57.62 -8.75
N ASP A 162 23.93 57.81 -8.87
CA ASP A 162 23.34 58.89 -9.67
C ASP A 162 23.61 60.27 -9.04
N ALA A 163 23.69 60.35 -7.70
CA ALA A 163 24.14 61.56 -7.00
C ALA A 163 25.55 62.00 -7.43
N ILE A 164 26.47 61.05 -7.61
CA ILE A 164 27.85 61.33 -8.05
C ILE A 164 27.87 61.74 -9.52
N ARG A 165 27.07 61.08 -10.35
CA ARG A 165 26.92 61.39 -11.77
C ARG A 165 26.42 62.83 -11.98
N LEU A 166 25.36 63.22 -11.27
CA LEU A 166 24.79 64.57 -11.35
C LEU A 166 25.78 65.63 -10.84
N LEU A 167 26.50 65.35 -9.76
CA LEU A 167 27.55 66.25 -9.25
C LEU A 167 28.71 66.42 -10.25
N ARG A 168 29.18 65.33 -10.86
CA ARG A 168 30.23 65.37 -11.89
C ARG A 168 29.78 66.07 -13.17
N LYS A 169 28.51 65.91 -13.58
CA LYS A 169 27.92 66.69 -14.68
C LYS A 169 27.90 68.20 -14.40
N GLN A 170 27.83 68.59 -13.13
CA GLN A 170 27.98 69.99 -12.71
C GLN A 170 29.45 70.38 -12.42
N GLY A 171 30.42 69.51 -12.69
CA GLY A 171 31.85 69.76 -12.45
C GLY A 171 32.26 69.78 -10.98
N ILE A 172 31.39 69.29 -10.08
CA ILE A 172 31.61 69.29 -8.64
C ILE A 172 32.09 67.90 -8.21
N ASP A 173 33.30 67.83 -7.67
CA ASP A 173 33.83 66.59 -7.10
C ASP A 173 33.50 66.52 -5.60
N PRO A 174 32.62 65.60 -5.15
CA PRO A 174 32.21 65.49 -3.75
C PRO A 174 33.35 65.14 -2.80
N PHE A 175 34.54 64.75 -3.30
CA PHE A 175 35.64 64.26 -2.49
C PHE A 175 36.81 65.24 -2.34
N GLN A 176 36.72 66.45 -2.91
CA GLN A 176 37.78 67.45 -2.73
C GLN A 176 37.74 68.10 -1.33
N LYS A 177 38.94 68.27 -0.75
CA LYS A 177 39.16 68.73 0.63
C LYS A 177 38.59 70.13 0.95
N GLY A 178 38.21 70.91 -0.06
CA GLY A 178 37.60 72.24 0.11
C GLY A 178 36.15 72.23 0.62
N SER A 179 35.38 71.15 0.38
CA SER A 179 33.96 71.08 0.80
C SER A 179 33.78 70.69 2.28
N VAL A 180 34.86 70.27 2.96
CA VAL A 180 34.83 69.83 4.36
C VAL A 180 35.09 70.99 5.33
N LEU A 181 35.58 72.14 4.85
CA LEU A 181 35.84 73.33 5.68
C LEU A 181 34.75 74.41 5.62
N ASP A 182 33.69 74.21 4.83
CA ASP A 182 32.50 75.09 4.76
C ASP A 182 31.31 74.53 5.58
N LEU A 183 31.58 73.59 6.50
CA LEU A 183 30.56 72.90 7.31
C LEU A 183 30.58 73.28 8.79
N VAL A 184 31.33 74.30 9.20
CA VAL A 184 31.32 74.85 10.55
C VAL A 184 31.57 76.37 10.51
N ASP A 185 30.55 77.16 10.16
CA ASP A 185 30.32 78.44 10.86
C ASP A 185 28.89 78.94 10.64
N SER A 186 28.15 79.11 11.73
CA SER A 186 26.93 79.93 11.78
C SER A 186 26.75 80.40 13.21
N GLY A 187 27.12 81.66 13.48
CA GLY A 187 26.54 82.41 14.59
C GLY A 187 27.40 83.47 15.32
N LYS A 188 27.57 84.65 14.68
CA LYS A 188 27.66 86.01 15.25
C LYS A 188 28.86 86.38 16.18
N PRO A 189 29.14 87.69 16.40
CA PRO A 189 29.28 88.81 15.47
C PRO A 189 30.60 89.61 15.67
N THR A 190 30.73 90.68 14.87
CA THR A 190 31.52 91.93 15.05
C THR A 190 33.02 91.99 14.68
N GLU A 191 33.26 92.77 13.61
CA GLU A 191 34.29 93.82 13.41
C GLU A 191 35.78 93.40 13.42
N GLY A 192 36.66 93.84 12.51
CA GLY A 192 36.65 94.84 11.44
C GLY A 192 38.11 95.24 11.16
N GLY A 193 38.46 95.71 9.95
CA GLY A 193 39.72 96.43 9.74
C GLY A 193 40.35 96.35 8.34
N ALA A 194 40.04 97.34 7.49
CA ALA A 194 40.94 97.82 6.45
C ALA A 194 41.49 99.19 6.92
N GLY A 195 42.82 99.35 6.86
CA GLY A 195 43.52 100.46 7.50
C GLY A 195 43.53 101.77 6.73
N LEU A 196 43.95 102.83 7.44
CA LEU A 196 44.85 103.92 7.03
C LEU A 196 45.27 104.70 8.32
N PRO A 197 46.44 105.37 8.36
CA PRO A 197 47.18 105.63 9.60
C PRO A 197 46.99 107.05 10.17
N ALA A 198 47.16 107.20 11.50
CA ALA A 198 48.15 108.09 12.14
C ALA A 198 47.79 108.50 13.59
N ARG A 199 48.87 108.59 14.39
CA ARG A 199 49.08 109.32 15.67
C ARG A 199 48.82 108.61 17.01
N ARG A 200 49.69 109.00 17.96
CA ARG A 200 50.21 108.31 19.15
C ARG A 200 49.63 108.87 20.47
N ASP A 201 49.70 108.01 21.50
CA ASP A 201 49.78 108.24 22.98
C ASP A 201 48.50 108.64 23.77
N PRO A 202 48.42 108.44 25.11
CA PRO A 202 48.59 107.20 25.90
C PRO A 202 47.48 106.93 26.97
N GLN A 203 47.57 105.74 27.61
CA GLN A 203 46.82 105.09 28.72
C GLN A 203 46.06 105.91 29.79
N LEU A 204 44.94 105.33 30.30
CA LEU A 204 44.49 105.36 31.72
C LEU A 204 43.60 104.13 32.09
N PRO A 205 43.49 103.75 33.39
CA PRO A 205 43.18 102.37 33.83
C PRO A 205 41.74 102.09 34.29
N LYS A 206 41.45 100.78 34.38
CA LYS A 206 40.20 100.09 34.74
C LYS A 206 39.60 100.48 36.09
N THR A 207 38.26 100.59 36.13
CA THR A 207 37.41 100.41 37.32
C THR A 207 36.77 99.03 37.31
N VAL A 208 36.71 98.41 38.49
CA VAL A 208 36.16 97.07 38.77
C VAL A 208 34.66 97.19 39.06
N ASP A 209 33.82 96.44 38.32
CA ASP A 209 32.37 96.35 38.57
C ASP A 209 31.98 94.99 39.17
N GLN A 210 31.02 95.05 40.10
CA GLN A 210 30.49 93.96 40.92
C GLN A 210 29.67 92.94 40.10
N PRO A 211 29.56 91.68 40.55
CA PRO A 211 28.80 90.66 39.83
C PRO A 211 27.28 90.89 39.96
N GLN A 212 26.63 91.14 38.83
CA GLN A 212 25.16 91.20 38.70
C GLN A 212 24.58 89.78 38.75
N LEU A 213 23.61 89.55 39.64
CA LEU A 213 22.82 88.32 39.70
C LEU A 213 21.92 88.21 38.45
N PRO A 214 21.69 87.00 37.90
CA PRO A 214 20.91 86.81 36.68
C PRO A 214 19.43 87.17 36.87
N SER A 215 18.80 87.67 35.81
CA SER A 215 17.38 88.06 35.80
C SER A 215 16.44 86.86 36.00
N ALA A 216 15.34 87.07 36.73
CA ALA A 216 14.40 86.02 37.14
C ALA A 216 13.86 85.16 35.97
N ALA A 217 13.75 85.72 34.77
CA ALA A 217 13.28 85.00 33.57
C ALA A 217 14.28 83.95 33.04
N ILE A 218 15.59 84.13 33.27
CA ILE A 218 16.63 83.16 32.87
C ILE A 218 16.65 81.99 33.87
N LEU A 219 16.50 82.29 35.16
CA LEU A 219 16.36 81.28 36.22
C LEU A 219 15.11 80.43 36.03
N GLU A 220 13.98 81.01 35.63
CA GLU A 220 12.73 80.28 35.36
C GLU A 220 12.83 79.37 34.12
N ARG A 221 13.63 79.75 33.12
CA ARG A 221 13.86 78.96 31.90
C ARG A 221 14.80 77.78 32.17
N ILE A 222 15.85 77.99 32.96
CA ILE A 222 16.74 76.92 33.44
C ILE A 222 15.95 75.95 34.34
N ALA A 223 15.11 76.46 35.24
CA ALA A 223 14.23 75.63 36.08
C ALA A 223 13.25 74.80 35.24
N ARG A 224 12.63 75.39 34.19
CA ARG A 224 11.78 74.64 33.25
C ARG A 224 12.53 73.58 32.44
N GLU A 225 13.76 73.86 32.00
CA GLU A 225 14.60 72.90 31.29
C GLU A 225 15.05 71.74 32.20
N GLU A 226 15.35 72.04 33.46
CA GLU A 226 15.61 71.04 34.50
C GLU A 226 14.37 70.17 34.78
N ASP A 227 13.18 70.77 34.90
CA ASP A 227 11.89 70.06 35.08
C ASP A 227 11.53 69.17 33.89
N ILE A 228 11.75 69.63 32.65
CA ILE A 228 11.54 68.79 31.46
C ILE A 228 12.51 67.61 31.47
N SER A 229 13.76 67.81 31.88
CA SER A 229 14.76 66.74 31.95
C SER A 229 14.43 65.70 33.04
N THR A 230 13.86 66.12 34.18
CA THR A 230 13.44 65.21 35.25
C THR A 230 12.22 64.40 34.86
N ILE A 231 11.24 65.01 34.19
CA ILE A 231 10.07 64.32 33.63
C ILE A 231 10.48 63.30 32.56
N GLN A 232 11.37 63.66 31.63
CA GLN A 232 11.88 62.74 30.62
C GLN A 232 12.64 61.56 31.24
N ARG A 233 13.48 61.81 32.25
CA ARG A 233 14.20 60.76 32.99
C ARG A 233 13.24 59.84 33.74
N ASP A 234 12.15 60.36 34.31
CA ASP A 234 11.16 59.53 35.01
C ASP A 234 10.32 58.70 34.02
N ILE A 235 9.89 59.27 32.88
CA ILE A 235 9.23 58.51 31.80
C ILE A 235 10.15 57.40 31.27
N ALA A 236 11.44 57.69 31.07
CA ALA A 236 12.42 56.70 30.66
C ALA A 236 12.63 55.61 31.72
N LYS A 237 12.70 55.95 33.01
CA LYS A 237 12.79 54.98 34.11
C LYS A 237 11.55 54.08 34.20
N ARG A 238 10.35 54.64 34.07
CA ARG A 238 9.07 53.89 34.05
C ARG A 238 8.97 52.97 32.83
N ARG A 239 9.35 53.45 31.64
CA ARG A 239 9.38 52.64 30.40
C ARG A 239 10.41 51.51 30.51
N ARG A 240 11.61 51.78 31.04
CA ARG A 240 12.62 50.75 31.30
C ARG A 240 12.12 49.69 32.28
N ARG A 241 11.50 50.08 33.40
CA ARG A 241 10.90 49.13 34.35
C ARG A 241 9.81 48.27 33.70
N LYS A 242 8.90 48.87 32.93
CA LYS A 242 7.84 48.13 32.20
C LYS A 242 8.42 47.17 31.15
N MET A 243 9.42 47.60 30.38
CA MET A 243 10.12 46.73 29.42
C MET A 243 10.88 45.60 30.11
N LEU A 244 11.55 45.88 31.23
CA LEU A 244 12.28 44.88 31.99
C LEU A 244 11.31 43.85 32.59
N LEU A 245 10.15 44.26 33.09
CA LEU A 245 9.10 43.34 33.53
C LEU A 245 8.52 42.49 32.39
N LEU A 246 8.34 43.07 31.20
CA LEU A 246 7.89 42.33 30.03
C LEU A 246 8.94 41.30 29.59
N VAL A 247 10.20 41.70 29.48
CA VAL A 247 11.32 40.82 29.14
C VAL A 247 11.50 39.74 30.21
N ALA A 248 11.37 40.07 31.50
CA ALA A 248 11.44 39.09 32.58
C ALA A 248 10.30 38.07 32.51
N ARG A 249 9.06 38.52 32.21
CA ARG A 249 7.91 37.62 31.99
C ARG A 249 8.14 36.73 30.77
N LEU A 250 8.56 37.30 29.64
CA LEU A 250 8.89 36.54 28.43
C LEU A 250 10.02 35.53 28.70
N ALA A 251 11.07 35.94 29.42
CA ALA A 251 12.17 35.07 29.77
C ALA A 251 11.71 33.92 30.69
N ALA A 252 10.87 34.20 31.69
CA ALA A 252 10.37 33.18 32.60
C ALA A 252 9.42 32.16 31.93
N PHE A 253 8.54 32.61 31.03
CA PHE A 253 7.52 31.74 30.41
C PHE A 253 7.93 31.13 29.08
N VAL A 254 8.89 31.72 28.36
CA VAL A 254 9.31 31.26 27.02
C VAL A 254 10.78 30.86 27.05
N ALA A 255 11.69 31.77 27.37
CA ALA A 255 13.13 31.50 27.25
C ALA A 255 13.60 30.39 28.20
N LEU A 256 13.15 30.42 29.46
CA LEU A 256 13.57 29.47 30.49
C LEU A 256 13.08 28.04 30.16
N PRO A 257 11.79 27.76 29.86
CA PRO A 257 11.37 26.43 29.44
C PRO A 257 12.02 25.97 28.13
N THR A 258 12.32 26.91 27.20
CA THR A 258 13.08 26.59 25.98
C THR A 258 14.51 26.17 26.28
N VAL A 259 15.20 26.85 27.22
CA VAL A 259 16.54 26.48 27.66
C VAL A 259 16.52 25.11 28.34
N PHE A 260 15.49 24.79 29.14
CA PHE A 260 15.31 23.45 29.69
C PHE A 260 15.10 22.39 28.60
N ALA A 261 14.25 22.66 27.61
CA ALA A 261 14.05 21.77 26.47
C ALA A 261 15.35 21.56 25.68
N GLY A 262 16.13 22.64 25.46
CA GLY A 262 17.44 22.55 24.83
C GLY A 262 18.45 21.77 25.65
N TYR A 263 18.49 21.99 26.96
CA TYR A 263 19.34 21.21 27.84
C TYR A 263 19.01 19.72 27.76
N TYR A 264 17.72 19.37 27.72
CA TYR A 264 17.27 17.99 27.53
C TYR A 264 17.72 17.40 26.19
N PHE A 265 17.41 18.05 25.05
CA PHE A 265 17.76 17.50 23.74
C PHE A 265 19.27 17.42 23.48
N TYR A 266 20.08 18.28 24.10
CA TYR A 266 21.53 18.27 23.92
C TYR A 266 22.26 17.31 24.86
N ASN A 267 21.83 17.20 26.13
CA ASN A 267 22.59 16.49 27.18
C ASN A 267 21.92 15.22 27.70
N ILE A 268 20.59 15.08 27.60
CA ILE A 268 19.84 13.96 28.21
C ILE A 268 19.27 13.01 27.16
N ALA A 269 18.74 13.55 26.06
CA ALA A 269 18.05 12.76 25.05
C ALA A 269 19.02 11.77 24.37
N THR A 270 18.62 10.50 24.33
CA THR A 270 19.42 9.43 23.70
C THR A 270 19.51 9.66 22.19
N PRO A 271 20.72 9.59 21.59
CA PRO A 271 20.86 9.57 20.14
C PRO A 271 20.23 8.31 19.56
N MET A 272 19.41 8.48 18.53
CA MET A 272 18.67 7.42 17.87
C MET A 272 19.06 7.39 16.38
N TYR A 273 19.28 6.20 15.88
CA TYR A 273 19.86 5.90 14.58
C TYR A 273 18.78 5.27 13.69
N ALA A 274 18.49 5.89 12.55
CA ALA A 274 17.52 5.39 11.59
C ALA A 274 18.21 4.60 10.46
N THR A 275 17.82 3.34 10.31
CA THR A 275 18.23 2.50 9.19
C THR A 275 17.12 2.45 8.16
N ASN A 276 17.45 2.84 6.93
CA ASN A 276 16.50 2.86 5.81
C ASN A 276 16.73 1.65 4.91
N SER A 277 15.65 1.07 4.40
CA SER A 277 15.66 -0.01 3.43
C SER A 277 14.50 0.13 2.46
N SER A 278 14.66 -0.42 1.25
CA SER A 278 13.59 -0.45 0.27
C SER A 278 13.46 -1.85 -0.32
N LEU A 279 12.21 -2.30 -0.44
CA LEU A 279 11.87 -3.62 -0.92
C LEU A 279 10.94 -3.49 -2.12
N VAL A 280 11.16 -4.33 -3.13
CA VAL A 280 10.35 -4.38 -4.34
C VAL A 280 9.73 -5.76 -4.40
N ILE A 281 8.41 -5.81 -4.58
CA ILE A 281 7.72 -7.07 -4.84
C ILE A 281 7.83 -7.34 -6.33
N LYS A 282 8.51 -8.43 -6.68
CA LYS A 282 8.61 -8.89 -8.07
C LYS A 282 7.66 -10.05 -8.24
N GLN A 283 6.67 -9.86 -9.12
CA GLN A 283 5.82 -10.92 -9.60
C GLN A 283 6.36 -11.40 -10.95
N ALA A 284 6.52 -12.71 -11.13
CA ALA A 284 6.90 -13.29 -12.41
C ALA A 284 5.74 -13.18 -13.43
N SER A 285 5.50 -11.99 -13.97
CA SER A 285 4.54 -11.81 -15.07
C SER A 285 5.21 -12.16 -16.40
N SER A 286 4.85 -13.31 -16.98
CA SER A 286 5.15 -13.59 -18.39
C SER A 286 4.11 -12.87 -19.26
N PRO A 287 4.49 -12.20 -20.37
CA PRO A 287 3.55 -11.54 -21.26
C PRO A 287 2.49 -12.55 -21.69
N ALA A 288 1.24 -12.30 -21.34
CA ALA A 288 0.17 -13.24 -21.65
C ALA A 288 0.01 -13.33 -23.17
N SER A 289 0.26 -14.52 -23.70
CA SER A 289 -0.09 -14.92 -25.07
C SER A 289 -1.59 -15.19 -25.25
N GLY A 290 -2.46 -14.57 -24.43
CA GLY A 290 -3.91 -14.75 -24.45
C GLY A 290 -4.61 -13.42 -24.21
N GLY A 291 -5.06 -12.77 -25.28
CA GLY A 291 -5.64 -11.42 -25.30
C GLY A 291 -7.04 -11.31 -24.68
N GLY A 292 -7.18 -11.65 -23.40
CA GLY A 292 -8.39 -11.40 -22.60
C GLY A 292 -8.27 -10.15 -21.74
N LEU A 293 -9.40 -9.46 -21.51
CA LEU A 293 -9.50 -8.27 -20.65
C LEU A 293 -9.00 -8.53 -19.20
N GLY A 294 -9.09 -9.78 -18.71
CA GLY A 294 -8.56 -10.19 -17.41
C GLY A 294 -7.03 -10.20 -17.32
N SER A 295 -6.32 -10.41 -18.44
CA SER A 295 -4.86 -10.33 -18.47
C SER A 295 -4.34 -8.90 -18.32
N MET A 296 -5.15 -7.90 -18.68
CA MET A 296 -4.79 -6.49 -18.51
C MET A 296 -4.89 -6.07 -17.04
N LEU A 297 -5.69 -6.76 -16.22
CA LEU A 297 -5.85 -6.50 -14.79
C LEU A 297 -4.81 -7.25 -13.94
N GLN A 298 -4.41 -8.47 -14.32
CA GLN A 298 -3.40 -9.26 -13.58
C GLN A 298 -1.98 -8.69 -13.70
N GLY A 299 -1.66 -8.04 -14.83
CA GLY A 299 -0.42 -7.26 -15.00
C GLY A 299 -0.56 -5.79 -14.59
N SER A 300 -1.73 -5.39 -14.06
CA SER A 300 -1.97 -4.03 -13.61
C SER A 300 -1.35 -3.83 -12.22
N PRO A 301 -0.79 -2.63 -11.92
CA PRO A 301 -0.25 -2.28 -10.59
C PRO A 301 -1.24 -2.44 -9.42
N LEU A 302 -2.53 -2.71 -9.70
CA LEU A 302 -3.53 -3.06 -8.69
C LEU A 302 -3.35 -4.44 -8.04
N GLY A 303 -2.76 -5.43 -8.71
CA GLY A 303 -2.57 -6.77 -8.12
C GLY A 303 -1.42 -6.81 -7.11
N THR A 304 -0.27 -6.23 -7.50
CA THR A 304 0.94 -6.13 -6.67
C THR A 304 0.73 -5.24 -5.44
N SER A 305 -0.25 -4.33 -5.47
CA SER A 305 -0.52 -3.45 -4.33
C SER A 305 -1.16 -4.17 -3.14
N LEU A 306 -1.98 -5.22 -3.35
CA LEU A 306 -2.57 -5.98 -2.24
C LEU A 306 -1.52 -6.79 -1.47
N GLU A 307 -0.58 -7.41 -2.19
CA GLU A 307 0.52 -8.16 -1.58
C GLU A 307 1.41 -7.22 -0.74
N ALA A 308 1.74 -6.04 -1.28
CA ALA A 308 2.52 -5.03 -0.57
C ALA A 308 1.83 -4.52 0.71
N VAL A 309 0.53 -4.25 0.62
CA VAL A 309 -0.28 -3.82 1.78
C VAL A 309 -0.34 -4.92 2.84
N THR A 310 -0.48 -6.18 2.44
CA THR A 310 -0.53 -7.31 3.38
C THR A 310 0.81 -7.46 4.14
N VAL A 311 1.94 -7.32 3.43
CA VAL A 311 3.27 -7.35 4.05
C VAL A 311 3.46 -6.14 4.96
N GLN A 312 3.03 -4.95 4.55
CA GLN A 312 3.06 -3.74 5.37
C GLN A 312 2.27 -3.94 6.68
N ASP A 313 1.05 -4.43 6.59
CA ASP A 313 0.18 -4.66 7.75
C ASP A 313 0.78 -5.71 8.69
N TYR A 314 1.39 -6.77 8.14
CA TYR A 314 2.10 -7.76 8.94
C TYR A 314 3.27 -7.14 9.68
N LEU A 315 4.14 -6.38 9.00
CA LEU A 315 5.31 -5.77 9.64
C LEU A 315 4.93 -4.71 10.67
N LEU A 316 3.82 -3.99 10.49
CA LEU A 316 3.30 -3.06 11.49
C LEU A 316 2.53 -3.76 12.61
N SER A 317 2.26 -5.05 12.50
CA SER A 317 1.46 -5.80 13.47
C SER A 317 2.23 -6.07 14.77
N LYS A 318 1.45 -6.37 15.82
CA LYS A 318 1.99 -6.86 17.10
C LYS A 318 2.74 -8.19 16.93
N ASP A 319 2.34 -9.02 15.97
CA ASP A 319 2.96 -10.32 15.72
C ASP A 319 4.42 -10.15 15.27
N ALA A 320 4.68 -9.24 14.33
CA ALA A 320 6.05 -8.91 13.91
C ALA A 320 6.90 -8.36 15.06
N MET A 321 6.33 -7.51 15.92
CA MET A 321 7.04 -7.02 17.11
C MET A 321 7.34 -8.15 18.11
N LEU A 322 6.38 -9.04 18.40
CA LEU A 322 6.61 -10.15 19.33
C LEU A 322 7.68 -11.10 18.82
N ARG A 323 7.69 -11.33 17.50
CA ARG A 323 8.73 -12.12 16.85
C ARG A 323 10.10 -11.44 16.90
N LEU A 324 10.15 -10.13 16.61
CA LEU A 324 11.37 -9.34 16.71
C LEU A 324 11.94 -9.33 18.14
N ASP A 325 11.06 -9.29 19.14
CA ASP A 325 11.41 -9.42 20.55
C ASP A 325 12.02 -10.79 20.87
N ALA A 326 11.39 -11.87 20.39
CA ALA A 326 11.88 -13.23 20.61
C ALA A 326 13.24 -13.51 19.95
N ASP A 327 13.47 -12.98 18.74
CA ASP A 327 14.67 -13.28 17.96
C ASP A 327 15.84 -12.32 18.26
N VAL A 328 15.56 -11.04 18.51
CA VAL A 328 16.58 -9.97 18.59
C VAL A 328 16.47 -9.13 19.87
N GLY A 329 15.50 -9.39 20.74
CA GLY A 329 15.41 -8.70 22.05
C GLY A 329 14.99 -7.23 21.93
N PHE A 330 13.91 -6.95 21.19
CA PHE A 330 13.35 -5.60 21.04
C PHE A 330 13.07 -4.92 22.39
N LYS A 331 12.38 -5.59 23.34
CA LYS A 331 12.06 -5.01 24.65
C LYS A 331 13.31 -4.77 25.49
N ASP A 332 14.28 -5.68 25.43
CA ASP A 332 15.53 -5.58 26.18
C ASP A 332 16.35 -4.36 25.72
N HIS A 333 16.41 -4.12 24.41
CA HIS A 333 17.09 -2.96 23.86
C HIS A 333 16.48 -1.63 24.35
N PHE A 334 15.15 -1.52 24.33
CA PHE A 334 14.46 -0.30 24.71
C PHE A 334 14.21 -0.14 26.22
N SER A 335 14.41 -1.18 27.02
CA SER A 335 14.45 -1.12 28.49
C SER A 335 15.87 -0.87 29.04
N SER A 336 16.89 -0.94 28.18
CA SER A 336 18.29 -0.70 28.56
C SER A 336 18.52 0.70 29.15
N GLN A 337 19.53 0.80 30.03
CA GLN A 337 19.89 2.08 30.67
C GLN A 337 20.46 3.12 29.69
N THR A 338 20.83 2.70 28.48
CA THR A 338 21.28 3.53 27.36
C THR A 338 20.17 4.43 26.82
N VAL A 339 18.91 4.03 26.98
CA VAL A 339 17.75 4.83 26.59
C VAL A 339 17.36 5.79 27.72
N ASP A 340 17.03 7.03 27.35
CA ASP A 340 16.70 8.08 28.30
C ASP A 340 15.47 7.71 29.15
N PRO A 341 15.35 8.20 30.40
CA PRO A 341 14.26 7.80 31.29
C PRO A 341 12.84 8.12 30.80
N ILE A 342 12.70 9.01 29.82
CA ILE A 342 11.40 9.44 29.29
C ILE A 342 10.94 8.50 28.17
N GLN A 343 11.88 8.01 27.35
CA GLN A 343 11.63 7.13 26.21
C GLN A 343 11.83 5.65 26.53
N ARG A 344 12.48 5.33 27.67
CA ARG A 344 12.81 3.97 28.08
C ARG A 344 11.57 3.18 28.52
N LEU A 345 11.51 1.92 28.09
CA LEU A 345 10.49 0.98 28.58
C LEU A 345 10.77 0.61 30.04
N PRO A 346 9.74 0.34 30.84
CA PRO A 346 9.93 -0.26 32.16
C PRO A 346 10.64 -1.63 32.04
N GLU A 347 11.26 -2.10 33.12
CA GLU A 347 12.09 -3.32 33.13
C GLU A 347 11.33 -4.60 32.75
N ASN A 348 10.00 -4.62 32.94
CA ASN A 348 9.10 -5.66 32.45
C ASN A 348 7.90 -5.00 31.75
N PRO A 349 8.06 -4.54 30.51
CA PRO A 349 7.00 -3.85 29.80
C PRO A 349 5.93 -4.82 29.34
N SER A 350 4.67 -4.40 29.43
CA SER A 350 3.58 -5.11 28.76
C SER A 350 3.80 -5.12 27.25
N ASN A 351 3.23 -6.12 26.56
CA ASN A 351 3.31 -6.18 25.10
C ASN A 351 2.67 -4.95 24.43
N GLU A 352 1.70 -4.32 25.10
CA GLU A 352 1.01 -3.12 24.65
C GLU A 352 1.89 -1.87 24.75
N GLU A 353 2.68 -1.75 25.82
CA GLU A 353 3.65 -0.65 25.98
C GLU A 353 4.79 -0.80 24.98
N ALA A 354 5.32 -2.02 24.82
CA ALA A 354 6.35 -2.31 23.82
C ALA A 354 5.85 -2.01 22.40
N TYR A 355 4.60 -2.37 22.09
CA TYR A 355 4.03 -2.14 20.77
C TYR A 355 3.81 -0.65 20.44
N LYS A 356 3.50 0.18 21.44
CA LYS A 356 3.44 1.65 21.23
C LYS A 356 4.78 2.18 20.78
N VAL A 357 5.86 1.76 21.44
CA VAL A 357 7.22 2.15 21.05
C VAL A 357 7.59 1.56 19.70
N TYR A 358 7.25 0.30 19.43
CA TYR A 358 7.47 -0.32 18.12
C TYR A 358 6.86 0.51 16.98
N LYS A 359 5.59 0.91 17.11
CA LYS A 359 4.90 1.71 16.10
C LYS A 359 5.57 3.07 15.83
N ASP A 360 6.16 3.67 16.86
CA ASP A 360 6.88 4.95 16.73
C ASP A 360 8.30 4.78 16.16
N ARG A 361 8.87 3.57 16.21
CA ARG A 361 10.26 3.26 15.79
C ARG A 361 10.37 2.52 14.47
N VAL A 362 9.32 1.83 14.04
CA VAL A 362 9.25 1.10 12.78
C VAL A 362 8.21 1.77 11.89
N MET A 363 8.69 2.52 10.91
CA MET A 363 7.86 3.23 9.95
C MET A 363 7.95 2.52 8.60
N ILE A 364 6.80 2.13 8.06
CA ILE A 364 6.72 1.40 6.79
C ILE A 364 5.69 2.09 5.91
N GLY A 365 6.11 2.47 4.70
CA GLY A 365 5.26 3.11 3.69
C GLY A 365 5.35 2.40 2.36
N TYR A 366 4.20 2.14 1.74
CA TYR A 366 4.11 1.64 0.37
C TYR A 366 3.88 2.79 -0.60
N ASP A 367 4.71 2.88 -1.63
CA ASP A 367 4.52 3.80 -2.75
C ASP A 367 3.90 3.04 -3.94
N PRO A 368 2.60 3.22 -4.25
CA PRO A 368 1.94 2.51 -5.35
C PRO A 368 2.42 2.94 -6.74
N THR A 369 3.07 4.12 -6.84
CA THR A 369 3.59 4.63 -8.12
C THR A 369 4.90 3.94 -8.48
N GLU A 370 5.77 3.76 -7.48
CA GLU A 370 7.07 3.11 -7.66
C GLU A 370 7.01 1.59 -7.45
N GLY A 371 5.97 1.07 -6.79
CA GLY A 371 5.87 -0.34 -6.40
C GLY A 371 6.88 -0.74 -5.32
N ILE A 372 7.31 0.24 -4.50
CA ILE A 372 8.38 0.08 -3.52
C ILE A 372 7.82 0.22 -2.10
N LEU A 373 8.18 -0.73 -1.24
CA LEU A 373 7.98 -0.66 0.20
C LEU A 373 9.22 0.00 0.83
N LYS A 374 9.04 1.19 1.41
CA LYS A 374 10.09 1.92 2.13
C LYS A 374 9.94 1.63 3.61
N MET A 375 11.00 1.17 4.25
CA MET A 375 11.03 0.86 5.68
C MET A 375 12.16 1.64 6.36
N GLU A 376 11.80 2.32 7.43
CA GLU A 376 12.71 3.01 8.34
C GLU A 376 12.59 2.40 9.74
N VAL A 377 13.71 1.94 10.29
CA VAL A 377 13.80 1.34 11.62
C VAL A 377 14.75 2.15 12.48
N VAL A 378 14.26 2.60 13.63
CA VAL A 378 14.99 3.49 14.54
C VAL A 378 15.36 2.76 15.81
N ALA A 379 16.64 2.80 16.20
CA ALA A 379 17.12 2.25 17.47
C ALA A 379 18.22 3.11 18.11
N ALA A 380 18.47 2.93 19.40
CA ALA A 380 19.52 3.66 20.13
C ALA A 380 20.97 3.28 19.71
N ASP A 381 21.14 2.16 19.01
CA ASP A 381 22.44 1.69 18.50
C ASP A 381 22.31 1.45 16.98
N PRO A 382 23.25 1.94 16.15
CA PRO A 382 23.19 1.80 14.70
C PRO A 382 23.28 0.34 14.21
N GLN A 383 24.01 -0.53 14.92
CA GLN A 383 24.10 -1.95 14.61
C GLN A 383 22.79 -2.67 14.93
N ILE A 384 22.18 -2.34 16.08
CA ILE A 384 20.88 -2.89 16.47
C ILE A 384 19.78 -2.43 15.52
N ALA A 385 19.78 -1.16 15.10
CA ALA A 385 18.83 -0.65 14.09
C ALA A 385 18.93 -1.46 12.79
N THR A 386 20.16 -1.77 12.36
CA THR A 386 20.42 -2.59 11.18
C THR A 386 19.97 -4.03 11.37
N GLN A 387 20.21 -4.59 12.55
CA GLN A 387 19.81 -5.96 12.89
C GLN A 387 18.28 -6.10 12.90
N PHE A 388 17.58 -5.14 13.49
CA PHE A 388 16.11 -5.09 13.47
C PHE A 388 15.58 -4.96 12.04
N ALA A 389 16.15 -4.07 11.23
CA ALA A 389 15.74 -3.95 9.83
C ALA A 389 15.96 -5.26 9.06
N LYS A 390 17.09 -5.93 9.22
CA LYS A 390 17.35 -7.23 8.57
C LYS A 390 16.36 -8.30 9.01
N ALA A 391 16.10 -8.41 10.31
CA ALA A 391 15.15 -9.37 10.85
C ALA A 391 13.73 -9.13 10.29
N LEU A 392 13.28 -7.87 10.27
CA LEU A 392 11.97 -7.50 9.70
C LEU A 392 11.88 -7.82 8.20
N ILE A 393 12.96 -7.62 7.43
CA ILE A 393 13.01 -8.03 6.01
C ILE A 393 12.85 -9.54 5.87
N THR A 394 13.57 -10.33 6.68
CA THR A 394 13.43 -11.79 6.67
C THR A 394 12.02 -12.23 7.04
N TYR A 395 11.38 -11.57 8.02
CA TYR A 395 10.00 -11.89 8.36
C TYR A 395 9.02 -11.55 7.24
N ALA A 396 9.28 -10.45 6.51
CA ALA A 396 8.50 -10.07 5.34
C ALA A 396 8.61 -11.13 4.22
N GLU A 397 9.84 -11.58 3.94
CA GLU A 397 10.13 -12.64 2.97
C GLU A 397 9.41 -13.94 3.34
N GLU A 398 9.59 -14.43 4.57
CA GLU A 398 8.93 -15.65 5.02
C GLU A 398 7.41 -15.55 5.02
N ARG A 399 6.87 -14.38 5.41
CA ARG A 399 5.41 -14.18 5.43
C ARG A 399 4.85 -14.24 4.02
N MET A 400 5.55 -13.65 3.05
CA MET A 400 5.19 -13.70 1.65
C MET A 400 5.27 -15.13 1.11
N ASP A 401 6.37 -15.82 1.39
CA ASP A 401 6.58 -17.20 0.96
C ASP A 401 5.50 -18.14 1.50
N GLN A 402 5.13 -17.99 2.79
CA GLN A 402 4.04 -18.78 3.40
C GLN A 402 2.68 -18.50 2.76
N LEU A 403 2.38 -17.24 2.43
CA LEU A 403 1.13 -16.87 1.78
C LEU A 403 1.05 -17.49 0.38
N THR A 404 2.12 -17.34 -0.40
CA THR A 404 2.20 -17.90 -1.75
C THR A 404 2.20 -19.43 -1.72
N GLN A 405 2.94 -20.06 -0.80
CA GLN A 405 2.97 -21.51 -0.66
C GLN A 405 1.58 -22.08 -0.34
N ARG A 406 0.85 -21.48 0.60
CA ARG A 406 -0.51 -21.93 0.94
C ARG A 406 -1.45 -21.87 -0.27
N ILE A 407 -1.44 -20.76 -1.02
CA ILE A 407 -2.27 -20.60 -2.21
C ILE A 407 -1.93 -21.68 -3.26
N ARG A 408 -0.64 -21.98 -3.45
CA ARG A 408 -0.19 -23.01 -4.38
C ARG A 408 -0.63 -24.40 -3.97
N ASP A 409 -0.45 -24.72 -2.69
CA ASP A 409 -0.82 -26.02 -2.13
C ASP A 409 -2.34 -26.23 -2.23
N ASP A 410 -3.14 -25.21 -1.90
CA ASP A 410 -4.60 -25.25 -2.00
C ASP A 410 -5.07 -25.44 -3.45
N GLN A 411 -4.52 -24.68 -4.41
CA GLN A 411 -4.85 -24.81 -5.83
C GLN A 411 -4.47 -26.19 -6.39
N MET A 412 -3.27 -26.68 -6.07
CA MET A 412 -2.82 -28.01 -6.52
C MET A 412 -3.61 -29.13 -5.86
N SER A 413 -3.93 -29.01 -4.57
CA SER A 413 -4.72 -30.00 -3.84
C SER A 413 -6.13 -30.09 -4.41
N GLY A 414 -6.82 -28.96 -4.62
CA GLY A 414 -8.16 -28.96 -5.19
C GLY A 414 -8.21 -29.52 -6.63
N ALA A 415 -7.20 -29.23 -7.45
CA ALA A 415 -7.11 -29.78 -8.81
C ALA A 415 -6.83 -31.29 -8.82
N ARG A 416 -5.99 -31.79 -7.91
CA ARG A 416 -5.74 -33.24 -7.72
C ARG A 416 -6.99 -33.96 -7.23
N GLU A 417 -7.65 -33.42 -6.20
CA GLU A 417 -8.88 -34.00 -5.65
C GLU A 417 -9.98 -34.08 -6.72
N SER A 418 -10.11 -33.05 -7.57
CA SER A 418 -11.05 -33.03 -8.68
C SER A 418 -10.73 -34.08 -9.77
N LEU A 419 -9.45 -34.41 -9.97
CA LEU A 419 -9.04 -35.48 -10.87
C LEU A 419 -9.34 -36.84 -10.26
N ASP A 420 -8.93 -37.07 -9.02
CA ASP A 420 -9.13 -38.33 -8.31
C ASP A 420 -10.63 -38.68 -8.20
N ASP A 421 -11.48 -37.69 -7.91
CA ASP A 421 -12.94 -37.84 -7.88
C ASP A 421 -13.51 -38.17 -9.29
N ALA A 422 -13.02 -37.51 -10.34
CA ALA A 422 -13.44 -37.79 -11.71
C ALA A 422 -13.02 -39.21 -12.16
N GLU A 423 -11.80 -39.63 -11.83
CA GLU A 423 -11.30 -40.99 -12.12
C GLU A 423 -12.08 -42.06 -11.36
N ALA A 424 -12.40 -41.83 -10.08
CA ALA A 424 -13.22 -42.74 -9.29
C ALA A 424 -14.63 -42.89 -9.87
N LYS A 425 -15.25 -41.78 -10.28
CA LYS A 425 -16.58 -41.78 -10.92
C LYS A 425 -16.56 -42.44 -12.30
N MET A 426 -15.49 -42.25 -13.09
CA MET A 426 -15.30 -42.94 -14.36
C MET A 426 -15.16 -44.45 -14.18
N ARG A 427 -14.37 -44.88 -13.19
CA ARG A 427 -14.19 -46.30 -12.87
C ARG A 427 -15.52 -46.95 -12.47
N LYS A 428 -16.30 -46.26 -11.63
CA LYS A 428 -17.64 -46.72 -11.25
C LYS A 428 -18.58 -46.83 -12.45
N ALA A 429 -18.61 -45.84 -13.34
CA ALA A 429 -19.41 -45.91 -14.56
C ALA A 429 -18.97 -47.05 -15.48
N GLN A 430 -17.66 -47.35 -15.54
CA GLN A 430 -17.13 -48.48 -16.28
C GLN A 430 -17.57 -49.82 -15.67
N GLU A 431 -17.53 -49.95 -14.35
CA GLU A 431 -18.05 -51.11 -13.62
C GLU A 431 -19.55 -51.31 -13.86
N ASP A 432 -20.35 -50.24 -13.82
CA ASP A 432 -21.79 -50.28 -14.10
C ASP A 432 -22.08 -50.79 -15.53
N VAL A 433 -21.28 -50.37 -16.53
CA VAL A 433 -21.37 -50.87 -17.91
C VAL A 433 -21.07 -52.37 -17.96
N VAL A 434 -19.99 -52.81 -17.31
CA VAL A 434 -19.61 -54.24 -17.28
C VAL A 434 -20.69 -55.07 -16.57
N GLU A 435 -21.21 -54.61 -15.44
CA GLU A 435 -22.28 -55.30 -14.70
C GLU A 435 -23.56 -55.42 -15.55
N LEU A 436 -23.92 -54.37 -16.31
CA LEU A 436 -25.06 -54.41 -17.22
C LEU A 436 -24.82 -55.33 -18.42
N GLN A 437 -23.58 -55.42 -18.93
CA GLN A 437 -23.21 -56.37 -19.98
C GLN A 437 -23.26 -57.82 -19.48
N GLU A 438 -22.77 -58.08 -18.26
CA GLU A 438 -22.86 -59.40 -17.61
C GLU A 438 -24.32 -59.80 -17.35
N LYS A 439 -25.16 -58.88 -16.86
CA LYS A 439 -26.61 -59.08 -16.65
C LYS A 439 -27.37 -59.31 -17.95
N MET A 440 -26.91 -58.71 -19.05
CA MET A 440 -27.46 -59.02 -20.37
C MET A 440 -27.14 -60.43 -20.82
N GLY A 441 -26.09 -61.07 -20.26
CA GLY A 441 -25.80 -62.48 -20.42
C GLY A 441 -25.63 -62.89 -21.89
N ILE A 442 -24.40 -62.87 -22.38
CA ILE A 442 -23.87 -63.61 -23.54
C ILE A 442 -24.89 -64.00 -24.64
N ILE A 443 -24.65 -63.44 -25.83
CA ILE A 443 -25.44 -63.41 -27.08
C ILE A 443 -26.29 -62.14 -27.11
N SER A 444 -25.94 -61.23 -28.03
CA SER A 444 -26.71 -60.01 -28.22
C SER A 444 -28.19 -60.38 -28.41
N PRO A 445 -29.13 -59.64 -27.80
CA PRO A 445 -30.55 -59.80 -28.08
C PRO A 445 -30.84 -59.89 -29.58
N ASP A 446 -30.08 -59.10 -30.36
CA ASP A 446 -30.12 -59.09 -31.81
C ASP A 446 -29.66 -60.43 -32.42
N ALA A 447 -28.61 -61.06 -31.89
CA ALA A 447 -28.14 -62.37 -32.37
C ALA A 447 -29.10 -63.50 -31.99
N GLU A 448 -29.72 -63.47 -30.80
CA GLU A 448 -30.73 -64.47 -30.40
C GLU A 448 -32.02 -64.32 -31.22
N THR A 449 -32.48 -63.08 -31.41
CA THR A 449 -33.65 -62.77 -32.27
C THR A 449 -33.37 -63.14 -33.73
N SER A 450 -32.15 -62.86 -34.23
CA SER A 450 -31.74 -63.26 -35.59
C SER A 450 -31.65 -64.78 -35.74
N ALA A 451 -31.19 -65.50 -34.71
CA ALA A 451 -31.14 -66.95 -34.70
C ALA A 451 -32.55 -67.58 -34.72
N LEU A 452 -33.48 -67.05 -33.92
CA LEU A 452 -34.89 -67.47 -33.92
C LEU A 452 -35.56 -67.19 -35.27
N MET A 453 -35.37 -66.00 -35.84
CA MET A 453 -35.84 -65.68 -37.19
C MET A 453 -35.24 -66.62 -38.24
N GLY A 454 -33.96 -66.96 -38.13
CA GLY A 454 -33.32 -67.95 -38.99
C GLY A 454 -33.96 -69.34 -38.88
N GLN A 455 -34.31 -69.78 -37.68
CA GLN A 455 -35.03 -71.04 -37.46
C GLN A 455 -36.46 -71.01 -38.03
N ILE A 456 -37.20 -69.93 -37.81
CA ILE A 456 -38.56 -69.73 -38.36
C ILE A 456 -38.52 -69.82 -39.88
N ASN A 457 -37.61 -69.07 -40.53
CA ASN A 457 -37.45 -69.11 -41.98
C ASN A 457 -37.10 -70.51 -42.50
N GLY A 458 -36.26 -71.25 -41.76
CA GLY A 458 -35.92 -72.63 -42.05
C GLY A 458 -37.14 -73.56 -42.02
N PHE A 459 -37.96 -73.48 -40.96
CA PHE A 459 -39.17 -74.29 -40.84
C PHE A 459 -40.29 -73.86 -41.79
N GLU A 460 -40.42 -72.57 -42.11
CA GLU A 460 -41.36 -72.09 -43.13
C GLU A 460 -41.03 -72.66 -44.51
N THR A 461 -39.74 -72.73 -44.85
CA THR A 461 -39.28 -73.36 -46.09
C THR A 461 -39.66 -74.85 -46.14
N GLN A 462 -39.47 -75.58 -45.03
CA GLN A 462 -39.89 -76.98 -44.91
C GLN A 462 -41.41 -77.14 -45.00
N LEU A 463 -42.18 -76.24 -44.39
CA LEU A 463 -43.64 -76.22 -44.45
C LEU A 463 -44.13 -76.03 -45.88
N GLN A 464 -43.54 -75.10 -46.64
CA GLN A 464 -43.86 -74.89 -48.05
C GLN A 464 -43.56 -76.13 -48.90
N GLN A 465 -42.41 -76.78 -48.68
CA GLN A 465 -42.07 -78.03 -49.37
C GLN A 465 -43.07 -79.15 -49.07
N LYS A 466 -43.51 -79.30 -47.81
CA LYS A 466 -44.50 -80.30 -47.40
C LYS A 466 -45.89 -80.02 -47.96
N ARG A 467 -46.31 -78.75 -48.03
CA ARG A 467 -47.56 -78.36 -48.69
C ARG A 467 -47.55 -78.64 -50.19
N LEU A 468 -46.43 -78.37 -50.87
CA LEU A 468 -46.28 -78.72 -52.28
C LEU A 468 -46.32 -80.25 -52.47
N GLN A 469 -45.67 -81.00 -51.59
CA GLN A 469 -45.72 -82.47 -51.59
C GLN A 469 -47.16 -82.99 -51.40
N LEU A 470 -47.95 -82.37 -50.53
CA LEU A 470 -49.36 -82.71 -50.34
C LEU A 470 -50.17 -82.47 -51.62
N GLN A 471 -50.01 -81.31 -52.27
CA GLN A 471 -50.68 -81.01 -53.53
C GLN A 471 -50.34 -82.05 -54.62
N GLN A 472 -49.06 -82.40 -54.77
CA GLN A 472 -48.63 -83.43 -55.71
C GLN A 472 -49.27 -84.81 -55.44
N LEU A 473 -49.50 -85.15 -54.17
CA LEU A 473 -50.19 -86.39 -53.82
C LEU A 473 -51.68 -86.34 -54.16
N LEU A 474 -52.32 -85.17 -54.01
CA LEU A 474 -53.74 -84.94 -54.27
C LEU A 474 -54.07 -84.77 -55.77
N ASP A 475 -53.09 -84.43 -56.61
CA ASP A 475 -53.24 -84.35 -58.07
C ASP A 475 -53.56 -85.73 -58.71
N ASN A 476 -53.31 -86.83 -57.99
CA ASN A 476 -53.68 -88.17 -58.42
C ASN A 476 -55.17 -88.44 -58.18
N THR A 477 -55.87 -88.97 -59.18
CA THR A 477 -57.31 -89.30 -59.13
C THR A 477 -57.68 -90.33 -58.05
N ARG A 478 -56.72 -91.14 -57.57
CA ARG A 478 -56.88 -92.05 -56.41
C ARG A 478 -55.65 -91.98 -55.49
N PRO A 479 -55.56 -90.99 -54.59
CA PRO A 479 -54.38 -90.77 -53.76
C PRO A 479 -54.23 -91.86 -52.69
N ASN A 480 -52.98 -92.18 -52.33
CA ASN A 480 -52.68 -93.11 -51.24
C ASN A 480 -52.89 -92.41 -49.88
N GLN A 481 -53.97 -92.77 -49.20
CA GLN A 481 -54.39 -92.13 -47.96
C GLN A 481 -53.33 -92.15 -46.85
N ALA A 482 -52.58 -93.24 -46.70
CA ALA A 482 -51.51 -93.32 -45.69
C ALA A 482 -50.36 -92.33 -45.95
N ARG A 483 -50.10 -92.00 -47.23
CA ARG A 483 -49.07 -91.00 -47.59
C ARG A 483 -49.59 -89.57 -47.42
N VAL A 484 -50.87 -89.34 -47.71
CA VAL A 484 -51.54 -88.05 -47.52
C VAL A 484 -51.57 -87.69 -46.02
N GLU A 485 -52.06 -88.61 -45.18
CA GLU A 485 -52.18 -88.40 -43.73
C GLU A 485 -50.81 -88.18 -43.06
N GLY A 486 -49.75 -88.86 -43.54
CA GLY A 486 -48.39 -88.62 -43.07
C GLY A 486 -47.87 -87.21 -43.36
N VAL A 487 -48.13 -86.69 -44.58
CA VAL A 487 -47.72 -85.32 -44.97
C VAL A 487 -48.57 -84.26 -44.29
N GLU A 488 -49.87 -84.49 -44.11
CA GLU A 488 -50.75 -83.61 -43.32
C GLU A 488 -50.31 -83.54 -41.85
N GLY A 489 -49.90 -84.66 -41.26
CA GLY A 489 -49.33 -84.69 -39.92
C GLY A 489 -48.00 -83.93 -39.81
N ASP A 490 -47.13 -84.00 -40.83
CA ASP A 490 -45.90 -83.21 -40.90
C ASP A 490 -46.19 -81.70 -40.96
N ILE A 491 -47.17 -81.30 -41.79
CA ILE A 491 -47.62 -79.91 -41.92
C ILE A 491 -48.15 -79.39 -40.58
N GLY A 492 -49.03 -80.14 -39.91
CA GLY A 492 -49.57 -79.74 -38.60
C GLY A 492 -48.49 -79.59 -37.53
N ARG A 493 -47.48 -80.48 -37.50
CA ARG A 493 -46.34 -80.35 -36.59
C ARG A 493 -45.48 -79.12 -36.87
N LEU A 494 -45.21 -78.83 -38.15
CA LEU A 494 -44.44 -77.65 -38.55
C LEU A 494 -45.20 -76.35 -38.25
N GLU A 495 -46.51 -76.31 -38.46
CA GLU A 495 -47.36 -75.15 -38.12
C GLU A 495 -47.38 -74.88 -36.62
N VAL A 496 -47.50 -75.92 -35.79
CA VAL A 496 -47.40 -75.80 -34.33
C VAL A 496 -46.02 -75.32 -33.90
N LEU A 497 -44.95 -75.87 -34.49
CA LEU A 497 -43.58 -75.49 -34.16
C LEU A 497 -43.29 -74.02 -34.53
N ILE A 498 -43.70 -73.58 -35.73
CA ILE A 498 -43.58 -72.18 -36.16
C ILE A 498 -44.43 -71.26 -35.26
N GLY A 499 -45.64 -71.68 -34.91
CA GLY A 499 -46.50 -70.97 -33.97
C GLY A 499 -45.82 -70.80 -32.61
N ASN A 500 -45.22 -71.85 -32.07
CA ASN A 500 -44.47 -71.80 -30.81
C ASN A 500 -43.25 -70.88 -30.90
N LEU A 501 -42.46 -70.95 -31.98
CA LEU A 501 -41.30 -70.06 -32.17
C LEU A 501 -41.70 -68.59 -32.33
N ARG A 502 -42.82 -68.31 -33.01
CA ARG A 502 -43.37 -66.94 -33.12
C ARG A 502 -43.94 -66.46 -31.78
N ASN A 503 -44.56 -67.34 -31.01
CA ASN A 503 -45.00 -67.04 -29.66
C ASN A 503 -43.80 -66.80 -28.74
N ASP A 504 -42.73 -67.60 -28.83
CA ASP A 504 -41.48 -67.35 -28.08
C ASP A 504 -40.83 -66.00 -28.46
N MET A 505 -41.06 -65.49 -29.67
CA MET A 505 -40.64 -64.14 -30.10
C MET A 505 -41.54 -63.00 -29.60
N THR A 506 -42.84 -63.25 -29.41
CA THR A 506 -43.86 -62.22 -29.13
C THR A 506 -44.35 -62.21 -27.68
N GLU A 507 -44.34 -63.36 -27.04
CA GLU A 507 -44.71 -63.60 -25.65
C GLU A 507 -43.47 -63.44 -24.79
N ALA A 508 -43.40 -62.28 -24.16
CA ALA A 508 -42.35 -61.85 -23.23
C ALA A 508 -42.35 -62.65 -21.90
N GLN A 509 -42.42 -63.99 -21.97
CA GLN A 509 -42.65 -64.88 -20.82
C GLN A 509 -41.40 -65.58 -20.26
N ARG A 510 -40.22 -65.32 -20.82
CA ARG A 510 -38.97 -65.29 -20.02
C ARG A 510 -38.73 -63.83 -19.60
N PRO A 511 -37.85 -63.48 -18.64
CA PRO A 511 -37.75 -62.12 -18.09
C PRO A 511 -37.28 -61.06 -19.12
N ALA A 512 -38.02 -60.86 -20.21
CA ALA A 512 -37.67 -60.11 -21.41
C ALA A 512 -38.19 -58.66 -21.34
N GLY A 513 -39.14 -58.38 -20.43
CA GLY A 513 -39.31 -57.01 -19.90
C GLY A 513 -38.06 -56.50 -19.19
N SER A 514 -37.16 -57.39 -18.77
CA SER A 514 -35.82 -57.04 -18.29
C SER A 514 -34.89 -56.68 -19.44
N LEU A 515 -34.94 -57.36 -20.58
CA LEU A 515 -33.94 -57.20 -21.64
C LEU A 515 -33.96 -55.80 -22.27
N ALA A 516 -35.13 -55.34 -22.75
CA ALA A 516 -35.27 -53.99 -23.31
C ALA A 516 -34.94 -52.89 -22.27
N ARG A 517 -35.27 -53.13 -21.00
CA ARG A 517 -34.93 -52.25 -19.87
C ARG A 517 -33.43 -52.25 -19.59
N ILE A 518 -32.75 -53.40 -19.62
CA ILE A 518 -31.31 -53.52 -19.42
C ILE A 518 -30.57 -52.91 -20.63
N THR A 519 -31.07 -53.06 -21.86
CA THR A 519 -30.50 -52.39 -23.05
C THR A 519 -30.60 -50.87 -22.95
N ALA A 520 -31.74 -50.33 -22.48
CA ALA A 520 -31.88 -48.91 -22.21
C ALA A 520 -30.92 -48.45 -21.09
N GLN A 521 -30.80 -49.22 -20.01
CA GLN A 521 -29.86 -48.96 -18.92
C GLN A 521 -28.40 -49.01 -19.39
N LEU A 522 -28.03 -49.96 -20.26
CA LEU A 522 -26.69 -50.05 -20.83
C LEU A 522 -26.39 -48.80 -21.66
N ARG A 523 -27.29 -48.40 -22.56
CA ARG A 523 -27.10 -47.17 -23.34
C ARG A 523 -26.92 -45.95 -22.44
N MET A 524 -27.70 -45.85 -21.36
CA MET A 524 -27.53 -44.78 -20.37
C MET A 524 -26.16 -44.88 -19.67
N ALA A 525 -25.72 -46.06 -19.28
CA ALA A 525 -24.42 -46.29 -18.65
C ALA A 525 -23.25 -46.02 -19.60
N GLU A 526 -23.38 -46.33 -20.88
CA GLU A 526 -22.38 -46.01 -21.92
C GLU A 526 -22.25 -44.50 -22.13
N VAL A 527 -23.38 -43.78 -22.22
CA VAL A 527 -23.39 -42.31 -22.30
C VAL A 527 -22.80 -41.69 -21.04
N GLU A 528 -23.13 -42.24 -19.86
CA GLU A 528 -22.56 -41.81 -18.59
C GLU A 528 -21.04 -42.04 -18.59
N LEU A 529 -20.55 -43.22 -18.99
CA LEU A 529 -19.12 -43.50 -19.10
C LEU A 529 -18.41 -42.52 -20.05
N GLN A 530 -18.99 -42.24 -21.22
CA GLN A 530 -18.44 -41.24 -22.15
C GLN A 530 -18.39 -39.84 -21.52
N THR A 531 -19.44 -39.47 -20.78
CA THR A 531 -19.49 -38.21 -20.04
C THR A 531 -18.41 -38.15 -18.96
N ARG A 532 -18.21 -39.24 -18.20
CA ARG A 532 -17.16 -39.34 -17.18
C ARG A 532 -15.76 -39.29 -17.78
N GLN A 533 -15.52 -39.91 -18.94
CA GLN A 533 -14.27 -39.80 -19.67
C GLN A 533 -13.97 -38.35 -20.09
N ALA A 534 -14.97 -37.63 -20.59
CA ALA A 534 -14.83 -36.21 -20.91
C ALA A 534 -14.54 -35.37 -19.65
N MET A 535 -15.16 -35.69 -18.51
CA MET A 535 -14.88 -35.03 -17.24
C MET A 535 -13.45 -35.29 -16.75
N VAL A 536 -12.92 -36.51 -16.86
CA VAL A 536 -11.52 -36.82 -16.53
C VAL A 536 -10.57 -36.02 -17.41
N GLN A 537 -10.83 -35.94 -18.72
CA GLN A 537 -10.03 -35.11 -19.63
C GLN A 537 -10.05 -33.64 -19.22
N GLN A 538 -11.21 -33.10 -18.83
CA GLN A 538 -11.33 -31.74 -18.33
C GLN A 538 -10.56 -31.54 -17.01
N SER A 539 -10.65 -32.47 -16.06
CA SER A 539 -9.91 -32.42 -14.79
C SER A 539 -8.40 -32.47 -15.02
N LEU A 540 -7.91 -33.27 -15.98
CA LEU A 540 -6.51 -33.29 -16.37
C LEU A 540 -6.05 -31.94 -16.93
N MET A 541 -6.84 -31.32 -17.81
CA MET A 541 -6.55 -29.97 -18.31
C MET A 541 -6.54 -28.93 -17.19
N ASN A 542 -7.47 -29.03 -16.24
CA ASN A 542 -7.50 -28.16 -15.07
C ASN A 542 -6.27 -28.34 -14.17
N LEU A 543 -5.80 -29.58 -13.98
CA LEU A 543 -4.59 -29.88 -13.21
C LEU A 543 -3.33 -29.34 -13.89
N GLU A 544 -3.20 -29.46 -15.21
CA GLU A 544 -2.08 -28.86 -15.93
C GLU A 544 -2.14 -27.33 -15.95
N SER A 545 -3.34 -26.76 -16.03
CA SER A 545 -3.56 -25.32 -15.86
C SER A 545 -3.13 -24.86 -14.45
N ALA A 546 -3.55 -25.57 -13.40
CA ALA A 546 -3.16 -25.28 -12.02
C ALA A 546 -1.65 -25.40 -11.82
N ARG A 547 -1.00 -26.45 -12.35
CA ARG A 547 0.46 -26.60 -12.35
C ARG A 547 1.16 -25.41 -13.01
N THR A 548 0.64 -24.99 -14.17
CA THR A 548 1.20 -23.86 -14.91
C THR A 548 1.02 -22.56 -14.14
N GLU A 549 -0.15 -22.32 -13.55
CA GLU A 549 -0.46 -21.11 -12.79
C GLU A 549 0.36 -21.01 -11.48
N VAL A 550 0.51 -22.12 -10.76
CA VAL A 550 1.35 -22.24 -9.56
C VAL A 550 2.81 -21.90 -9.87
N ASN A 551 3.32 -22.35 -11.01
CA ASN A 551 4.66 -22.00 -11.48
C ASN A 551 4.78 -20.55 -11.94
N ARG A 552 3.67 -19.88 -12.30
CA ARG A 552 3.64 -18.46 -12.70
C ARG A 552 3.53 -17.52 -11.49
N GLN A 553 2.81 -17.90 -10.45
CA GLN A 553 2.62 -17.09 -9.23
C GLN A 553 3.84 -17.15 -8.29
N ILE A 554 5.03 -16.92 -8.83
CA ILE A 554 6.24 -16.68 -8.04
C ILE A 554 6.34 -15.18 -7.80
N SER A 555 5.68 -14.74 -6.73
CA SER A 555 5.93 -13.45 -6.12
C SER A 555 7.04 -13.62 -5.09
N TYR A 556 8.09 -12.80 -5.18
CA TYR A 556 9.16 -12.77 -4.19
C TYR A 556 9.53 -11.34 -3.86
N LEU A 557 9.96 -11.14 -2.62
CA LEU A 557 10.48 -9.87 -2.16
C LEU A 557 11.94 -9.75 -2.60
N SER A 558 12.30 -8.63 -3.23
CA SER A 558 13.67 -8.34 -3.63
C SER A 558 14.10 -7.05 -2.93
N THR A 559 15.19 -7.10 -2.18
CA THR A 559 15.74 -5.90 -1.54
C THR A 559 16.31 -4.96 -2.59
N GLY A 560 15.67 -3.81 -2.79
CA GLY A 560 16.18 -2.74 -3.65
C GLY A 560 17.34 -1.99 -3.01
N VAL A 561 17.21 -1.69 -1.71
CA VAL A 561 18.27 -1.08 -0.89
C VAL A 561 18.39 -1.87 0.42
N SER A 562 19.57 -2.44 0.66
CA SER A 562 19.87 -3.17 1.88
C SER A 562 20.03 -2.22 3.08
N PRO A 563 19.62 -2.64 4.29
CA PRO A 563 19.80 -1.85 5.50
C PRO A 563 21.29 -1.71 5.85
N VAL A 564 21.74 -0.47 6.05
CA VAL A 564 23.11 -0.12 6.44
C VAL A 564 23.09 0.71 7.73
N ALA A 565 24.03 0.43 8.62
CA ALA A 565 24.19 1.15 9.88
C ALA A 565 24.53 2.63 9.61
N PRO A 566 23.73 3.58 10.12
CA PRO A 566 24.00 5.00 9.95
C PRO A 566 25.19 5.44 10.82
N GLU A 567 26.00 6.36 10.30
CA GLU A 567 27.16 6.93 11.02
C GLU A 567 26.75 8.02 12.01
N ASP A 568 25.77 8.84 11.64
CA ASP A 568 25.26 9.96 12.43
C ASP A 568 23.87 9.66 13.04
N PRO A 569 23.58 10.14 14.27
CA PRO A 569 22.27 9.98 14.87
C PRO A 569 21.22 10.82 14.12
N SER A 570 20.19 10.14 13.64
CA SER A 570 19.09 10.76 12.89
C SER A 570 18.14 11.55 13.79
N TYR A 571 18.03 11.14 15.06
CA TYR A 571 17.18 11.78 16.06
C TYR A 571 17.90 11.89 17.42
N PRO A 572 17.50 12.85 18.29
CA PRO A 572 16.60 13.96 17.99
C PRO A 572 17.30 15.04 17.16
N ARG A 573 16.55 15.75 16.32
CA ARG A 573 17.07 16.92 15.61
C ARG A 573 17.22 18.09 16.59
N LYS A 574 18.33 18.09 17.34
CA LYS A 574 18.54 18.92 18.53
C LYS A 574 18.22 20.40 18.29
N PHE A 575 18.77 20.99 17.23
CA PHE A 575 18.51 22.39 16.87
C PHE A 575 17.05 22.63 16.45
N GLU A 576 16.52 21.83 15.53
CA GLU A 576 15.15 21.96 15.02
C GLU A 576 14.11 21.83 16.16
N ASN A 577 14.27 20.84 17.04
CA ASN A 577 13.38 20.61 18.16
C ASN A 577 13.46 21.73 19.21
N THR A 578 14.64 22.30 19.45
CA THR A 578 14.76 23.48 20.34
C THR A 578 14.12 24.73 19.76
N LEU A 579 14.31 24.99 18.48
CA LEU A 579 13.70 26.12 17.80
C LEU A 579 12.17 25.95 17.72
N LEU A 580 11.70 24.74 17.45
CA LEU A 580 10.28 24.41 17.47
C LEU A 580 9.69 24.65 18.86
N SER A 581 10.38 24.19 19.91
CA SER A 581 9.95 24.43 21.30
C SER A 581 9.84 25.92 21.61
N LEU A 582 10.82 26.73 21.18
CA LEU A 582 10.79 28.18 21.31
C LEU A 582 9.56 28.78 20.62
N LEU A 583 9.30 28.38 19.37
CA LEU A 583 8.19 28.92 18.58
C LEU A 583 6.83 28.53 19.18
N VAL A 584 6.66 27.27 19.60
CA VAL A 584 5.42 26.79 20.22
C VAL A 584 5.16 27.50 21.55
N LEU A 585 6.17 27.62 22.41
CA LEU A 585 6.05 28.34 23.68
C LEU A 585 5.79 29.84 23.47
N SER A 586 6.43 30.45 22.48
CA SER A 586 6.19 31.85 22.11
C SER A 586 4.75 32.05 21.63
N GLY A 587 4.25 31.16 20.76
CA GLY A 587 2.88 31.21 20.26
C GLY A 587 1.85 31.03 21.36
N LEU A 588 2.06 30.05 22.25
CA LEU A 588 1.19 29.82 23.40
C LEU A 588 1.19 31.01 24.36
N TYR A 589 2.35 31.61 24.62
CA TYR A 589 2.47 32.82 25.42
C TYR A 589 1.72 34.00 24.78
N LEU A 590 1.86 34.20 23.47
CA LEU A 590 1.14 35.26 22.76
C LEU A 590 -0.38 35.07 22.87
N LEU A 591 -0.88 33.85 22.66
CA LEU A 591 -2.29 33.52 22.77
C LEU A 591 -2.81 33.76 24.19
N ALA A 592 -2.10 33.28 25.21
CA ALA A 592 -2.44 33.53 26.61
C ALA A 592 -2.37 35.03 26.99
N SER A 593 -1.44 35.79 26.40
CA SER A 593 -1.31 37.22 26.64
C SER A 593 -2.46 38.01 26.01
N LEU A 594 -2.92 37.61 24.82
CA LEU A 594 -4.04 38.22 24.14
C LEU A 594 -5.35 37.94 24.87
N THR A 595 -5.59 36.69 25.27
CA THR A 595 -6.79 36.34 26.04
C THR A 595 -6.83 37.07 27.38
N ALA A 596 -5.70 37.17 28.09
CA ALA A 596 -5.60 37.96 29.31
C ALA A 596 -5.85 39.47 29.07
N ALA A 597 -5.40 40.01 27.93
CA ALA A 597 -5.66 41.41 27.58
C ALA A 597 -7.16 41.66 27.34
N VAL A 598 -7.83 40.78 26.59
CA VAL A 598 -9.28 40.87 26.33
C VAL A 598 -10.08 40.71 27.63
N LEU A 599 -9.76 39.72 28.46
CA LEU A 599 -10.43 39.54 29.75
C LEU A 599 -10.25 40.76 30.67
N ARG A 600 -9.05 41.35 30.68
CA ARG A 600 -8.79 42.56 31.46
C ARG A 600 -9.61 43.74 30.96
N GLU A 601 -9.75 43.91 29.65
CA GLU A 601 -10.58 44.95 29.06
C GLU A 601 -12.04 44.80 29.48
N GLN A 602 -12.59 43.58 29.41
CA GLN A 602 -13.96 43.25 29.80
C GLN A 602 -14.24 43.40 31.31
N VAL A 603 -13.24 43.20 32.17
CA VAL A 603 -13.39 43.38 33.63
C VAL A 603 -13.13 44.84 34.06
N SER A 604 -12.45 45.62 33.22
CA SER A 604 -12.17 47.04 33.49
C SER A 604 -13.20 48.01 32.89
N ALA A 605 -13.99 47.54 31.93
CA ALA A 605 -15.19 48.20 31.42
C ALA A 605 -16.37 47.92 32.37
#